data_AF-A0A0N0XC68-F1
#
_entry.id   AF-A0A0N0XC68-F1
#
_cell.length_a   1.000
_cell.length_b   1.000
_cell.length_c   1.000
_cell.angle_alpha   90.00
_cell.angle_beta   90.00
_cell.angle_gamma   90.00
#
_symmetry.space_group_name_H-M   'P 1'
#
loop_
_entity.id
_entity.type
_entity.pdbx_description
1 polymer ?
#
loop_
_entity_poly.entity_id
_entity_poly.type
_entity_poly.pdbx_seq_one_letter_code
_entity_poly.pdbx_strand_id
1 'polypeptide(L)'
;MTSNMDLRPIIEAAFLPMKCVCDFVSVGLMTIRISNPVTETEEFTFTGIDTTALVTIRDIVGLVLEVKAEVRLRRSAFYLHPKGR
;
A
#
# COMPACT_ATOMS: atom_id res chain seq x y z
N MET A 1 -11.39 -1.26 -20.17
CA MET A 1 -9.93 -1.26 -19.90
C MET A 1 -9.66 -0.07 -19.01
N THR A 2 -9.46 -0.27 -17.71
CA THR A 2 -8.91 0.77 -16.82
C THR A 2 -7.44 0.89 -17.17
N SER A 3 -7.01 2.07 -17.59
CA SER A 3 -5.60 2.28 -17.90
C SER A 3 -4.79 2.13 -16.61
N ASN A 4 -3.54 1.66 -16.65
CA ASN A 4 -2.67 1.58 -15.45
C ASN A 4 -2.59 2.93 -14.69
N MET A 5 -2.89 4.05 -15.37
CA MET A 5 -2.97 5.40 -14.78
C MET A 5 -4.17 5.59 -13.84
N ASP A 6 -5.23 4.78 -13.93
CA ASP A 6 -6.42 4.89 -13.07
C ASP A 6 -6.25 4.14 -11.74
N LEU A 7 -5.26 3.24 -11.62
CA LEU A 7 -5.09 2.39 -10.43
C LEU A 7 -4.45 3.14 -9.25
N ARG A 8 -3.44 3.99 -9.48
CA ARG A 8 -2.78 4.75 -8.41
C ARG A 8 -3.77 5.57 -7.59
N PRO A 9 -4.56 6.47 -8.18
CA PRO A 9 -5.45 7.32 -7.38
C PRO A 9 -6.50 6.51 -6.60
N ILE A 10 -6.98 5.38 -7.15
CA ILE A 10 -7.92 4.49 -6.46
C ILE A 10 -7.26 3.86 -5.22
N ILE A 11 -6.08 3.28 -5.40
CA ILE A 11 -5.36 2.60 -4.32
C ILE A 11 -4.92 3.62 -3.28
N GLU A 12 -4.31 4.73 -3.67
CA GLU A 12 -3.84 5.78 -2.78
C GLU A 12 -4.97 6.39 -1.93
N ALA A 13 -6.12 6.69 -2.55
CA ALA A 13 -7.28 7.23 -1.84
C ALA A 13 -7.81 6.24 -0.79
N ALA A 14 -7.68 4.93 -1.02
CA ALA A 14 -8.13 3.92 -0.07
C ALA A 14 -7.33 3.92 1.25
N PHE A 15 -6.14 4.51 1.29
CA PHE A 15 -5.29 4.58 2.49
C PHE A 15 -5.45 5.85 3.31
N LEU A 16 -6.29 6.80 2.88
CA LEU A 16 -6.59 7.99 3.68
C LEU A 16 -7.10 7.61 5.09
N PRO A 17 -6.71 8.34 6.15
CA PRO A 17 -5.95 9.60 6.13
C PRO A 17 -4.42 9.41 6.04
N MET A 18 -3.90 8.19 5.92
CA MET A 18 -2.46 7.97 5.77
C MET A 18 -2.00 8.37 4.37
N LYS A 19 -0.76 8.84 4.27
CA LYS A 19 -0.16 9.17 2.97
C LYS A 19 0.27 7.87 2.31
N CYS A 20 -0.30 7.57 1.14
CA CYS A 20 0.06 6.42 0.33
C CYS A 20 0.58 6.90 -1.03
N VAL A 21 1.67 6.31 -1.50
CA VAL A 21 2.22 6.57 -2.83
C VAL A 21 2.43 5.24 -3.54
N CYS A 22 1.83 5.10 -4.71
CA CYS A 22 1.96 3.94 -5.59
C CYS A 22 2.89 4.28 -6.75
N ASP A 23 4.02 3.58 -6.85
CA ASP A 23 4.96 3.73 -7.96
C ASP A 23 5.06 2.45 -8.78
N PHE A 24 5.07 2.59 -10.10
CA PHE A 24 5.30 1.48 -11.02
C PHE A 24 6.79 1.43 -11.33
N VAL A 25 7.46 0.40 -10.81
CA VAL A 25 8.92 0.23 -10.98
C VAL A 25 9.23 -0.29 -12.39
N SER A 26 8.36 -1.15 -12.93
CA SER A 26 8.44 -1.69 -14.28
C SER A 26 7.05 -2.09 -14.78
N VAL A 27 6.95 -2.55 -16.03
CA VAL A 27 5.68 -3.01 -16.59
C VAL A 27 5.12 -4.16 -15.75
N GLY A 28 3.94 -3.95 -15.17
CA GLY A 28 3.25 -4.97 -14.37
C GLY A 28 3.69 -5.04 -12.91
N LEU A 29 4.65 -4.22 -12.44
CA LEU A 29 5.11 -4.26 -11.05
C LEU A 29 4.96 -2.89 -10.37
N MET A 30 4.31 -2.91 -9.22
CA MET A 30 4.05 -1.74 -8.39
C MET A 30 4.66 -1.88 -7.00
N THR A 31 5.04 -0.74 -6.45
CA THR A 31 5.45 -0.55 -5.07
C THR A 31 4.44 0.36 -4.38
N ILE A 32 3.96 -0.05 -3.21
CA ILE A 32 3.11 0.77 -2.33
C ILE A 32 3.97 1.23 -1.16
N ARG A 33 4.05 2.55 -0.96
CA ARG A 33 4.70 3.18 0.19
C ARG A 33 3.64 3.88 1.04
N ILE A 34 3.68 3.63 2.34
CA ILE A 34 2.76 4.20 3.31
C ILE A 34 3.57 4.98 4.33
N SER A 35 3.24 6.26 4.46
CA SER A 35 3.91 7.20 5.34
C SER A 35 2.97 7.77 6.39
N ASN A 36 3.56 8.15 7.51
CA ASN A 36 2.88 8.93 8.54
C ASN A 36 2.36 10.25 7.94
N PRO A 37 1.07 10.58 8.11
CA PRO A 37 0.51 11.79 7.50
C PRO A 37 1.00 13.09 8.14
N VAL A 38 1.60 13.04 9.34
CA VAL A 38 2.09 14.22 10.06
C VAL A 38 3.60 14.38 9.89
N THR A 39 4.38 13.32 10.09
CA THR A 39 5.85 13.38 10.03
C THR A 39 6.41 13.14 8.62
N GLU A 40 5.55 12.74 7.68
CA GLU A 40 5.88 12.28 6.32
C GLU A 40 6.86 11.09 6.28
N THR A 41 7.18 10.50 7.41
CA THR A 41 8.11 9.38 7.53
C THR A 41 7.50 8.14 6.90
N GLU A 42 8.22 7.49 5.99
CA GLU A 42 7.83 6.20 5.43
C GLU A 42 7.84 5.14 6.54
N GLU A 43 6.68 4.52 6.78
CA GLU A 43 6.52 3.49 7.82
C GLU A 43 6.49 2.09 7.21
N PHE A 44 5.91 1.93 6.01
CA PHE A 44 5.77 0.63 5.35
C PHE A 44 6.01 0.72 3.85
N THR A 45 6.73 -0.26 3.32
CA THR A 45 6.97 -0.42 1.90
C THR A 45 6.68 -1.85 1.46
N PHE A 46 5.86 -1.97 0.43
CA PHE A 46 5.45 -3.22 -0.20
C PHE A 46 5.90 -3.18 -1.65
N THR A 47 6.81 -4.06 -2.05
CA THR A 47 7.38 -4.12 -3.40
C THR A 47 6.90 -5.37 -4.15
N GLY A 48 7.01 -5.36 -5.48
CA GLY A 48 6.75 -6.54 -6.30
C GLY A 48 5.27 -6.90 -6.45
N ILE A 49 4.37 -5.92 -6.30
CA ILE A 49 2.94 -6.13 -6.49
C ILE A 49 2.67 -6.30 -7.99
N ASP A 50 2.20 -7.48 -8.38
CA ASP A 50 1.83 -7.79 -9.76
C ASP A 50 0.51 -7.09 -10.13
N THR A 51 0.61 -6.02 -10.92
CA THR A 51 -0.56 -5.26 -11.36
C THR A 51 -1.30 -5.93 -12.51
N THR A 52 -0.74 -6.96 -13.14
CA THR A 52 -1.44 -7.74 -14.18
C THR A 52 -2.55 -8.61 -13.59
N ALA A 53 -2.45 -8.94 -12.30
CA ALA A 53 -3.49 -9.63 -11.53
C ALA A 53 -4.64 -8.70 -11.08
N LEU A 54 -4.48 -7.38 -11.16
CA LEU A 54 -5.48 -6.39 -10.72
C LEU A 54 -6.46 -6.04 -11.84
N VAL A 55 -7.21 -7.03 -12.31
CA VAL A 55 -8.07 -6.92 -13.51
C VAL A 55 -9.45 -6.34 -13.19
N THR A 56 -9.94 -6.59 -11.98
CA THR A 56 -11.27 -6.19 -11.53
C THR A 56 -11.21 -5.32 -10.28
N ILE A 57 -12.30 -4.59 -10.01
CA ILE A 57 -12.44 -3.83 -8.76
C ILE A 57 -12.29 -4.72 -7.51
N ARG A 58 -12.67 -5.99 -7.60
CA ARG A 58 -12.54 -6.94 -6.49
C ARG A 58 -11.08 -7.26 -6.19
N ASP A 59 -10.25 -7.38 -7.23
CA ASP A 59 -8.81 -7.62 -7.08
C ASP A 59 -8.13 -6.44 -6.40
N ILE A 60 -8.50 -5.21 -6.80
CA ILE A 60 -8.00 -3.97 -6.17
C ILE A 60 -8.42 -3.90 -4.70
N VAL A 61 -9.70 -4.17 -4.39
CA VAL A 61 -10.19 -4.18 -3.01
C VAL A 61 -9.50 -5.26 -2.18
N GLY A 62 -9.27 -6.45 -2.76
CA GLY A 62 -8.52 -7.54 -2.14
C GLY A 62 -7.12 -7.09 -1.72
N LEU A 63 -6.35 -6.53 -2.66
CA LEU A 63 -5.03 -5.97 -2.39
C LEU A 63 -5.06 -4.92 -1.28
N VAL A 64 -6.00 -3.97 -1.33
CA VAL A 64 -6.13 -2.93 -0.30
C VAL A 64 -6.39 -3.52 1.08
N LEU A 65 -7.26 -4.53 1.18
CA LEU A 65 -7.57 -5.19 2.44
C LEU A 65 -6.37 -5.97 2.99
N GLU A 66 -5.64 -6.68 2.13
CA GLU A 66 -4.42 -7.41 2.51
C GLU A 66 -3.35 -6.45 3.05
N VAL A 67 -3.04 -5.38 2.32
CA VAL A 67 -2.05 -4.39 2.73
C VAL A 67 -2.47 -3.70 4.04
N LYS A 68 -3.75 -3.35 4.20
CA LYS A 68 -4.26 -2.76 5.46
C LYS A 68 -4.16 -3.75 6.63
N ALA A 69 -4.47 -5.02 6.41
CA ALA A 69 -4.35 -6.04 7.44
C ALA A 69 -2.89 -6.17 7.88
N GLU A 70 -1.95 -6.22 6.94
CA GLU A 70 -0.53 -6.32 7.21
C GLU A 70 0.02 -5.09 7.94
N VAL A 71 -0.36 -3.88 7.54
CA VAL A 71 -0.01 -2.63 8.26
C VAL A 71 -0.51 -2.68 9.71
N ARG A 72 -1.77 -3.12 9.93
CA ARG A 72 -2.33 -3.24 11.28
C ARG A 72 -1.56 -4.26 12.12
N LEU A 73 -1.19 -5.40 11.54
CA LEU A 73 -0.40 -6.44 12.19
C LEU A 73 1.01 -5.96 12.55
N ARG A 74 1.70 -5.28 11.63
CA ARG A 74 3.06 -4.76 11.89
C ARG A 74 3.04 -3.67 12.96
N ARG A 75 2.04 -2.79 12.95
CA ARG A 75 1.85 -1.77 14.01
C ARG A 75 1.58 -2.41 15.36
N SER A 76 0.68 -3.38 15.43
CA SER A 76 0.39 -4.08 16.70
C SER A 76 1.62 -4.82 17.23
N ALA A 77 2.38 -5.49 16.36
CA ALA A 77 3.66 -6.10 16.72
C ALA A 77 4.67 -5.08 17.25
N PHE A 78 4.73 -3.89 16.66
CA PHE A 78 5.59 -2.79 17.14
C PHE A 78 5.22 -2.31 18.55
N TYR A 79 3.93 -2.32 18.91
CA TYR A 79 3.50 -2.00 20.28
C TYR A 79 3.84 -3.11 21.28
N LEU A 80 3.86 -4.38 20.86
CA LEU A 80 4.21 -5.52 21.72
C LEU A 80 5.71 -5.67 21.93
N HIS A 81 6.52 -5.26 20.96
CA HIS A 81 7.97 -5.16 21.07
C HIS A 81 8.43 -3.79 20.56
N PRO A 82 8.33 -2.72 21.38
CA PRO A 82 9.06 -1.51 21.08
C PRO A 82 10.54 -1.92 21.05
N LYS A 83 11.18 -1.82 19.89
CA LYS A 83 12.65 -1.96 19.80
C LYS A 83 13.24 -0.81 20.61
N GLY A 84 13.39 -1.03 21.91
CA GLY A 84 14.29 -0.28 22.76
C GLY A 84 15.69 -0.75 22.44
N ARG A 85 16.43 0.03 21.66
CA ARG A 85 17.80 0.45 21.96
C ARG A 85 18.27 1.47 20.94
#